data_AF-A0A7W0TPD4-F1
#
_entry.id   AF-A0A7W0TPD4-F1
#
_cell.length_a   1.000
_cell.length_b   1.000
_cell.length_c   1.000
_cell.angle_alpha   90.00
_cell.angle_beta   90.00
_cell.angle_gamma   90.00
#
_symmetry.space_group_name_H-M   'P 1'
#
loop_
_entity.id
_entity.type
_entity.pdbx_description
1 polymer ?
#
loop_
_entity_poly.entity_id
_entity_poly.type
_entity_poly.pdbx_seq_one_letter_code
_entity_poly.pdbx_strand_id
1 'polypeptide(L)'
;MPVTLSQNAEADALLDRDPLALLIGMVLDQQVPLEKAFSSPLELTKRLGHDLDARELAEYDSDALAALFAERPALHRYPTSMAGRVQGVARVLVADYAGDVTKLWDGAGDGQELLARITALPGFGEQKG
;
A
#
# COMPACT_ATOMS: atom_id res chain seq x y z
N MET A 1 -5.19 -19.41 -6.61
CA MET A 1 -6.39 -18.69 -7.10
C MET A 1 -5.93 -17.31 -7.49
N PRO A 2 -6.35 -16.75 -8.64
CA PRO A 2 -6.03 -15.37 -8.98
C PRO A 2 -6.71 -14.40 -8.01
N VAL A 3 -6.04 -13.30 -7.66
CA VAL A 3 -6.63 -12.19 -6.92
C VAL A 3 -7.72 -11.55 -7.79
N THR A 4 -8.90 -11.31 -7.21
CA THR A 4 -10.02 -10.64 -7.88
C THR A 4 -10.63 -9.61 -6.92
N LEU A 5 -9.90 -8.53 -6.67
CA LEU A 5 -10.28 -7.52 -5.68
C LEU A 5 -10.66 -6.18 -6.32
N SER A 6 -10.01 -5.83 -7.44
CA SER A 6 -10.16 -4.52 -8.07
C SER A 6 -11.28 -4.47 -9.12
N GLN A 7 -11.81 -5.62 -9.55
CA GLN A 7 -12.66 -5.76 -10.75
C GLN A 7 -11.99 -5.24 -12.04
N ASN A 8 -10.67 -5.10 -12.04
CA ASN A 8 -9.85 -4.68 -13.19
C ASN A 8 -8.72 -5.69 -13.39
N ALA A 9 -8.70 -6.36 -14.53
CA ALA A 9 -7.74 -7.42 -14.83
C ALA A 9 -6.26 -6.98 -14.75
N GLU A 10 -5.95 -5.72 -15.11
CA GLU A 10 -4.58 -5.20 -15.03
C GLU A 10 -4.16 -4.96 -13.59
N ALA A 11 -5.06 -4.42 -12.77
CA ALA A 11 -4.80 -4.19 -11.35
C ALA A 11 -4.71 -5.51 -10.59
N ASP A 12 -5.63 -6.44 -10.83
CA ASP A 12 -5.60 -7.79 -10.26
C ASP A 12 -4.29 -8.53 -10.62
N ALA A 13 -3.82 -8.42 -11.87
CA ALA A 13 -2.53 -8.99 -12.28
C ALA A 13 -1.30 -8.30 -11.67
N LEU A 14 -1.41 -7.02 -11.27
CA LEU A 14 -0.38 -6.35 -10.48
C LEU A 14 -0.39 -6.85 -9.04
N LEU A 15 -1.56 -6.91 -8.40
CA LEU A 15 -1.73 -7.38 -7.03
C LEU A 15 -1.25 -8.83 -6.85
N ASP A 16 -1.42 -9.68 -7.86
CA ASP A 16 -0.94 -11.07 -7.86
C ASP A 16 0.60 -11.17 -7.85
N ARG A 17 1.31 -10.23 -8.48
CA ARG A 17 2.78 -10.32 -8.69
C ARG A 17 3.59 -9.40 -7.79
N ASP A 18 2.98 -8.34 -7.27
CA ASP A 18 3.65 -7.31 -6.48
C ASP A 18 3.05 -7.25 -5.06
N PRO A 19 3.75 -7.81 -4.06
CA PRO A 19 3.28 -7.79 -2.68
C PRO A 19 3.20 -6.38 -2.07
N LEU A 20 3.98 -5.42 -2.58
CA LEU A 20 3.89 -4.01 -2.15
C LEU A 20 2.60 -3.38 -2.67
N ALA A 21 2.24 -3.63 -3.93
CA ALA A 21 0.95 -3.19 -4.47
C ALA A 21 -0.23 -3.74 -3.65
N LEU A 22 -0.18 -5.02 -3.28
CA LEU A 22 -1.19 -5.65 -2.44
C LEU A 22 -1.30 -4.98 -1.06
N LEU A 23 -0.17 -4.77 -0.39
CA LEU A 23 -0.14 -4.12 0.92
C LEU A 23 -0.67 -2.68 0.85
N ILE A 24 -0.30 -1.92 -0.18
CA ILE A 24 -0.84 -0.57 -0.39
C ILE A 24 -2.34 -0.61 -0.61
N GLY A 25 -2.86 -1.56 -1.40
CA GLY A 25 -4.31 -1.77 -1.55
C GLY A 25 -5.02 -1.94 -0.20
N MET A 26 -4.45 -2.76 0.70
CA MET A 26 -4.97 -2.97 2.05
C MET A 26 -4.92 -1.69 2.93
N VAL A 27 -3.85 -0.90 2.84
CA VAL A 27 -3.76 0.41 3.54
C VAL A 27 -4.86 1.36 3.07
N LEU A 28 -5.18 1.32 1.78
CA LEU A 28 -6.19 2.18 1.15
C LEU A 28 -7.62 1.68 1.30
N ASP A 29 -7.84 0.45 1.73
CA ASP A 29 -9.17 -0.16 1.95
C ASP A 29 -9.84 0.34 3.22
N GLN A 30 -9.73 1.64 3.46
CA GLN A 30 -10.33 2.31 4.59
C GLN A 30 -11.34 3.29 4.05
N GLN A 31 -12.61 3.04 4.36
CA GLN A 31 -13.66 4.01 4.08
C GLN A 31 -13.86 4.29 2.56
N VAL A 32 -13.52 3.37 1.67
CA VAL A 32 -13.80 3.42 0.23
C VAL A 32 -14.29 2.04 -0.25
N PRO A 33 -14.88 1.92 -1.46
CA PRO A 33 -15.15 0.60 -2.03
C PRO A 33 -13.86 -0.21 -2.20
N LEU A 34 -13.94 -1.51 -1.95
CA LEU A 34 -12.83 -2.47 -2.08
C LEU A 34 -12.17 -2.34 -3.46
N GLU A 35 -12.98 -2.28 -4.51
CA GLU A 35 -12.51 -2.20 -5.89
C GLU A 35 -11.67 -0.94 -6.14
N LYS A 36 -12.05 0.17 -5.51
CA LYS A 36 -11.34 1.43 -5.61
C LYS A 36 -10.01 1.38 -4.86
N ALA A 37 -10.00 0.82 -3.66
CA ALA A 37 -8.77 0.64 -2.89
C ALA A 37 -7.76 -0.21 -3.65
N PHE A 38 -8.19 -1.38 -4.15
CA PHE A 38 -7.32 -2.34 -4.80
C PHE A 38 -6.98 -2.02 -6.27
N SER A 39 -7.69 -1.11 -6.93
CA SER A 39 -7.26 -0.55 -8.23
C SER A 39 -6.28 0.61 -8.10
N SER A 40 -6.20 1.27 -6.95
CA SER A 40 -5.38 2.48 -6.77
C SER A 40 -3.86 2.27 -6.88
N PRO A 41 -3.26 1.13 -6.47
CA PRO A 41 -1.84 0.87 -6.68
C PRO A 41 -1.43 0.91 -8.17
N LEU A 42 -2.27 0.39 -9.06
CA LEU A 42 -2.02 0.45 -10.51
C LEU A 42 -2.05 1.90 -11.02
N GLU A 43 -2.97 2.73 -10.52
CA GLU A 43 -3.00 4.13 -10.92
C GLU A 43 -1.79 4.91 -10.37
N LEU A 44 -1.25 4.51 -9.21
CA LEU A 44 -0.01 5.06 -8.68
C LEU A 44 1.21 4.70 -9.54
N THR A 45 1.33 3.45 -10.00
CA THR A 45 2.42 3.06 -10.93
C THR A 45 2.35 3.85 -12.23
N LYS A 46 1.14 4.05 -12.77
CA LYS A 46 0.93 4.88 -13.97
C LYS A 46 1.38 6.33 -13.77
N ARG A 47 1.15 6.91 -12.59
CA ARG A 47 1.56 8.29 -12.25
C ARG A 47 3.06 8.43 -12.03
N LEU A 48 3.70 7.43 -11.43
CA LEU A 48 5.16 7.37 -11.25
C LEU A 48 5.89 7.05 -12.57
N GLY A 49 5.25 6.28 -13.44
CA GLY A 49 5.80 5.84 -14.72
C GLY A 49 6.63 4.55 -14.65
N HIS A 50 6.64 3.88 -13.50
CA HIS A 50 7.30 2.59 -13.27
C HIS A 50 6.64 1.81 -12.12
N ASP A 51 7.15 0.61 -11.86
CA ASP A 51 6.70 -0.24 -10.75
C ASP A 51 6.98 0.41 -9.38
N LEU A 52 6.24 -0.02 -8.36
CA LEU A 52 6.35 0.53 -7.00
C LEU A 52 7.64 0.04 -6.33
N ASP A 53 8.35 0.95 -5.67
CA ASP A 53 9.49 0.62 -4.83
C ASP A 53 9.33 1.21 -3.42
N ALA A 54 9.55 0.39 -2.40
CA ALA A 54 9.36 0.81 -1.01
C ALA A 54 10.37 1.87 -0.57
N ARG A 55 11.61 1.86 -1.10
CA ARG A 55 12.63 2.86 -0.76
C ARG A 55 12.30 4.19 -1.39
N GLU A 56 11.92 4.16 -2.66
CA GLU A 56 11.45 5.35 -3.38
C GLU A 56 10.26 6.00 -2.65
N LEU A 57 9.21 5.24 -2.33
CA LEU A 57 8.04 5.78 -1.62
C LEU A 57 8.40 6.32 -0.23
N ALA A 58 9.32 5.66 0.48
CA ALA A 58 9.78 6.09 1.81
C ALA A 58 10.54 7.43 1.78
N GLU A 59 11.33 7.64 0.73
CA GLU A 59 12.20 8.81 0.51
C GLU A 59 11.53 9.91 -0.33
N TYR A 60 10.38 9.61 -0.96
CA TYR A 60 9.64 10.57 -1.79
C TYR A 60 9.31 11.86 -1.03
N ASP A 61 9.35 12.99 -1.72
CA ASP A 61 8.89 14.26 -1.13
C ASP A 61 7.41 14.14 -0.71
N SER A 62 7.09 14.56 0.52
CA SER A 62 5.79 14.24 1.12
C SER A 62 4.66 15.00 0.43
N ASP A 63 4.90 16.25 0.04
CA ASP A 63 3.92 17.08 -0.65
C ASP A 63 3.74 16.64 -2.10
N ALA A 64 4.82 16.25 -2.78
CA ALA A 64 4.77 15.69 -4.12
C ALA A 64 4.03 14.35 -4.16
N LEU A 65 4.26 13.45 -3.21
CA LEU A 65 3.52 12.18 -3.12
C LEU A 65 2.04 12.43 -2.82
N ALA A 66 1.72 13.37 -1.93
CA ALA A 66 0.35 13.77 -1.67
C ALA A 66 -0.33 14.35 -2.93
N ALA A 67 0.40 15.12 -3.74
CA ALA A 67 -0.09 15.64 -5.02
C ALA A 67 -0.36 14.50 -6.02
N LEU A 68 0.52 13.49 -6.11
CA LEU A 68 0.27 12.29 -6.92
C LEU A 68 -1.00 11.58 -6.47
N PHE A 69 -1.28 11.47 -5.18
CA PHE A 69 -2.54 10.87 -4.69
C PHE A 69 -3.78 11.72 -4.99
N ALA A 70 -3.62 13.04 -5.04
CA ALA A 70 -4.69 14.01 -5.22
C ALA A 70 -5.02 14.32 -6.69
N GLU A 71 -4.13 13.97 -7.63
CA GLU A 71 -4.40 14.12 -9.07
C GLU A 71 -5.73 13.46 -9.45
N ARG A 72 -6.54 14.15 -10.25
CA ARG A 72 -7.92 13.73 -10.56
C ARG A 72 -7.95 12.67 -11.66
N PRO A 73 -8.72 11.57 -11.50
CA PRO A 73 -9.50 11.23 -10.31
C PRO A 73 -8.60 10.78 -9.15
N ALA A 74 -8.85 11.29 -7.94
CA ALA A 74 -8.01 11.00 -6.78
C ALA A 74 -7.92 9.50 -6.50
N LEU A 75 -6.77 9.05 -5.98
CA LEU A 75 -6.57 7.65 -5.58
C LEU A 75 -7.44 7.30 -4.37
N HIS A 76 -7.66 8.25 -3.46
CA HIS A 76 -8.49 8.08 -2.28
C HIS A 76 -9.35 9.31 -2.00
N ARG A 77 -10.44 9.16 -1.23
CA ARG A 77 -11.25 10.30 -0.76
C ARG A 77 -10.53 11.19 0.27
N TYR A 78 -9.40 10.71 0.80
CA TYR A 78 -8.51 11.40 1.74
C TYR A 78 -7.05 11.32 1.23
N PRO A 79 -6.75 11.95 0.07
CA PRO A 79 -5.51 11.68 -0.67
C PRO A 79 -4.24 11.99 0.14
N THR A 80 -4.17 13.17 0.76
CA THR A 80 -3.00 13.57 1.58
C THR A 80 -2.77 12.64 2.78
N SER A 81 -3.84 12.28 3.50
CA SER A 81 -3.70 11.39 4.67
C SER A 81 -3.27 9.99 4.26
N MET A 82 -3.83 9.45 3.17
CA MET A 82 -3.48 8.12 2.69
C MET A 82 -2.08 8.08 2.08
N ALA A 83 -1.64 9.12 1.37
CA ALA A 83 -0.26 9.24 0.91
C ALA A 83 0.73 9.16 2.08
N GLY A 84 0.47 9.90 3.16
CA GLY A 84 1.29 9.86 4.36
C GLY A 84 1.30 8.48 5.05
N ARG A 85 0.18 7.75 5.04
CA ARG A 85 0.11 6.38 5.58
C ARG A 85 0.90 5.39 4.73
N VAL A 86 0.72 5.42 3.41
CA VAL A 86 1.47 4.58 2.46
C VAL A 86 2.98 4.83 2.61
N GLN A 87 3.38 6.09 2.66
CA GLN A 87 4.77 6.46 2.91
C GLN A 87 5.27 6.00 4.29
N GLY A 88 4.44 6.10 5.33
CA GLY A 88 4.77 5.58 6.66
C GLY A 88 5.02 4.07 6.66
N VAL A 89 4.17 3.30 5.98
CA VAL A 89 4.35 1.86 5.78
C VAL A 89 5.65 1.58 5.02
N ALA A 90 5.92 2.32 3.94
CA ALA A 90 7.15 2.19 3.17
C ALA A 90 8.40 2.43 4.03
N ARG A 91 8.39 3.43 4.92
CA ARG A 91 9.49 3.70 5.86
C ARG A 91 9.72 2.54 6.84
N VAL A 92 8.66 1.95 7.38
CA VAL A 92 8.77 0.76 8.26
C VAL A 92 9.33 -0.44 7.48
N LEU A 93 8.85 -0.66 6.26
CA LEU A 93 9.39 -1.71 5.38
C LEU A 93 10.89 -1.53 5.15
N VAL A 94 11.34 -0.31 4.87
CA VAL A 94 12.77 -0.02 4.64
C VAL A 94 13.60 -0.23 5.90
N ALA A 95 13.13 0.29 7.04
CA ALA A 95 13.86 0.23 8.31
C ALA A 95 13.98 -1.20 8.85
N ASP A 96 12.87 -1.94 8.88
CA ASP A 96 12.77 -3.20 9.62
C ASP A 96 12.85 -4.43 8.70
N TYR A 97 12.53 -4.24 7.41
CA TYR A 97 12.42 -5.34 6.44
C TYR A 97 13.28 -5.11 5.18
N ALA A 98 14.18 -4.11 5.19
CA ALA A 98 15.05 -3.74 4.07
C ALA A 98 14.30 -3.44 2.75
N GLY A 99 13.05 -2.98 2.84
CA GLY A 99 12.17 -2.65 1.72
C GLY A 99 11.44 -3.86 1.13
N ASP A 100 11.63 -5.04 1.71
CA ASP A 100 11.06 -6.28 1.20
C ASP A 100 9.82 -6.68 2.00
N VAL A 101 8.65 -6.57 1.35
CA VAL A 101 7.37 -6.89 1.96
C VAL A 101 7.28 -8.37 2.33
N THR A 102 7.94 -9.27 1.60
CA THR A 102 7.79 -10.71 1.87
C THR A 102 8.33 -11.13 3.22
N LYS A 103 9.29 -10.38 3.76
CA LYS A 103 9.85 -10.60 5.09
C LYS A 103 8.86 -10.33 6.23
N LEU A 104 7.75 -9.64 5.98
CA LEU A 104 6.68 -9.51 6.96
C LEU A 104 6.09 -10.89 7.33
N TRP A 105 5.84 -11.74 6.34
CA TRP A 105 5.24 -13.08 6.53
C TRP A 105 6.26 -14.21 6.51
N ASP A 106 7.25 -14.20 5.63
CA ASP A 106 8.24 -15.29 5.53
C ASP A 106 9.09 -15.42 6.81
N GLY A 107 9.25 -14.32 7.55
CA GLY A 107 9.99 -14.29 8.80
C GLY A 107 9.13 -14.50 10.06
N ALA A 108 7.82 -14.69 9.94
CA ALA A 108 6.93 -14.87 11.09
C ALA A 108 6.90 -16.36 11.50
N GLY A 109 7.10 -16.65 12.79
CA GLY A 109 7.06 -18.00 13.32
C GLY A 109 5.65 -18.59 13.37
N ASP A 110 4.62 -17.74 13.47
CA ASP A 110 3.22 -18.12 13.45
C ASP A 110 2.30 -16.98 12.95
N GLY A 111 1.00 -17.28 12.85
CA GLY A 111 -0.02 -16.30 12.44
C GLY A 111 -0.24 -15.16 13.45
N GLN A 112 0.08 -15.36 14.73
CA GLN A 112 -0.05 -14.32 15.76
C GLN A 112 1.06 -13.27 15.60
N GLU A 113 2.27 -13.71 15.30
CA GLU A 113 3.39 -12.82 14.98
C GLU A 113 3.13 -12.07 13.67
N LEU A 114 2.64 -12.73 12.62
CA LEU A 114 2.25 -12.06 11.37
C LEU A 114 1.19 -10.98 11.64
N LEU A 115 0.15 -11.30 12.40
CA LEU A 115 -0.88 -10.33 12.76
C LEU A 115 -0.30 -9.17 13.56
N ALA A 116 0.61 -9.41 14.51
CA ALA A 116 1.27 -8.37 15.29
C ALA A 116 2.10 -7.43 14.40
N ARG A 117 2.87 -7.98 13.45
CA ARG A 117 3.66 -7.20 12.48
C ARG A 117 2.79 -6.34 11.58
N ILE A 118 1.71 -6.91 11.02
CA ILE A 118 0.76 -6.16 10.19
C ILE A 118 0.09 -5.06 11.01
N THR A 119 -0.37 -5.35 12.23
CA THR A 119 -1.07 -4.37 13.08
C THR A 119 -0.14 -3.23 13.53
N ALA A 120 1.16 -3.46 13.61
CA ALA A 120 2.15 -2.43 13.91
C ALA A 120 2.41 -1.47 12.73
N LEU A 121 2.01 -1.82 11.50
CA LEU A 121 2.16 -0.95 10.35
C LEU A 121 1.24 0.28 10.46
N PRO A 122 1.71 1.48 10.08
CA PRO A 122 0.88 2.67 10.01
C PRO A 122 -0.38 2.44 9.18
N GLY A 123 -1.54 2.60 9.80
CA GLY A 123 -2.84 2.43 9.14
C GLY A 123 -3.54 1.09 9.37
N PHE A 124 -2.88 0.10 10.00
CA PHE A 124 -3.49 -1.20 10.33
C PHE A 124 -3.85 -1.38 11.82
N GLY A 125 -3.24 -0.63 12.73
CA GLY A 125 -3.57 -0.66 14.16
C GLY A 125 -4.98 -0.14 14.48
N GLU A 126 -5.53 -0.52 15.63
CA GLU A 126 -6.83 -0.02 16.12
C GLU A 126 -6.86 1.50 16.00
N GLN A 127 -7.73 2.01 15.11
CA GLN A 127 -8.10 3.41 15.16
C GLN A 127 -8.79 3.62 16.50
N LYS A 128 -8.09 4.23 17.46
CA LYS A 128 -8.76 4.94 18.55
C LYS A 128 -9.49 6.12 17.93
N GLY A 129 -10.72 5.86 17.50
CA GLY A 129 -11.75 6.83 17.13
C GLY A 129 -12.96 6.62 18.01
#